data_AF-A0A1J5AX11-F1
#
_entry.id   AF-A0A1J5AX11-F1
#
_cell.length_a   1.000
_cell.length_b   1.000
_cell.length_c   1.000
_cell.angle_alpha   90.00
_cell.angle_beta   90.00
_cell.angle_gamma   90.00
#
_symmetry.space_group_name_H-M   'P 1'
#
loop_
_entity.id
_entity.type
_entity.pdbx_description
1 polymer ?
#
loop_
_entity_poly.entity_id
_entity_poly.type
_entity_poly.pdbx_seq_one_letter_code
_entity_poly.pdbx_strand_id
1 'polypeptide(L)'
;MKLVIVAVALSLGLLGIQSIDIDARYQAIGLLAGVAYGLSAWALFNDLKGTEWLTVLILPVLYPVAVALFYFLLPVRILSRVAILSIFGIGMYALLLTENIFSVAAIRTIQLLRAAHAVGFLLTLLVAFFFWDTLFSFRLAPWWNALGVGITSLPLVLQGLWSVNLEEKISREVINNSLGLSWGLMSLALMISFWPVTITIASLFLVTALYVGLGLVQNRMSGRLFKKTITEYLWVSGLVVGLTFLLSRWK
;
A
#
# COMPACT_ATOMS: atom_id res chain seq x y z
N MET A 1 1.48 23.98 -4.37
CA MET A 1 0.04 24.28 -4.55
C MET A 1 -0.71 23.17 -5.29
N LYS A 2 -0.22 22.66 -6.43
CA LYS A 2 -0.86 21.55 -7.18
C LYS A 2 -1.15 20.31 -6.32
N LEU A 3 -0.20 19.87 -5.48
CA LEU A 3 -0.38 18.69 -4.62
C LEU A 3 -1.57 18.83 -3.65
N VAL A 4 -1.74 20.02 -3.05
CA VAL A 4 -2.85 20.30 -2.12
C VAL A 4 -4.19 20.26 -2.87
N ILE A 5 -4.24 20.86 -4.06
CA ILE A 5 -5.45 20.86 -4.89
C ILE A 5 -5.86 19.42 -5.22
N VAL A 6 -4.92 18.57 -5.62
CA VAL A 6 -5.22 17.15 -5.93
C VAL A 6 -5.66 16.39 -4.69
N ALA A 7 -4.99 16.56 -3.55
CA ALA A 7 -5.38 15.90 -2.30
C ALA A 7 -6.81 16.28 -1.87
N VAL A 8 -7.16 17.57 -1.97
CA VAL A 8 -8.52 18.06 -1.67
C VAL A 8 -9.53 17.53 -2.70
N ALA A 9 -9.21 17.60 -3.99
CA ALA A 9 -10.09 17.12 -5.06
C ALA A 9 -10.40 15.62 -4.92
N LEU A 10 -9.40 14.79 -4.62
CA LEU A 10 -9.58 13.36 -4.38
C LEU A 10 -10.33 13.10 -3.07
N SER A 11 -10.19 13.95 -2.06
CA SER A 11 -10.94 13.84 -0.80
C SER A 11 -12.43 14.10 -1.03
N LEU A 12 -12.75 15.10 -1.87
CA LEU A 12 -14.11 15.36 -2.33
C LEU A 12 -14.64 14.23 -3.21
N GLY A 13 -13.80 13.65 -4.07
CA GLY A 13 -14.13 12.46 -4.85
C GLY A 13 -14.53 11.28 -3.96
N LEU A 14 -13.74 10.98 -2.92
CA LEU A 14 -14.04 9.94 -1.94
C LEU A 14 -15.36 10.20 -1.19
N LEU A 15 -15.64 11.46 -0.84
CA LEU A 15 -16.94 11.86 -0.28
C LEU A 15 -18.09 11.60 -1.27
N GLY A 16 -17.90 11.94 -2.54
CA GLY A 16 -18.89 11.76 -3.59
C GLY A 16 -19.34 10.30 -3.75
N ILE A 17 -18.40 9.35 -3.69
CA ILE A 17 -18.69 7.90 -3.79
C ILE A 17 -19.72 7.44 -2.76
N GLN A 18 -19.74 8.05 -1.57
CA GLN A 18 -20.69 7.66 -0.52
C GLN A 18 -22.14 7.98 -0.86
N SER A 19 -22.35 8.96 -1.74
CA SER A 19 -23.68 9.41 -2.15
C SER A 19 -24.24 8.58 -3.29
N ILE A 20 -23.44 7.66 -3.85
CA ILE A 20 -23.80 6.79 -4.96
C ILE A 20 -24.41 5.48 -4.42
N ASP A 21 -25.40 4.96 -5.14
CA ASP A 21 -26.03 3.67 -4.85
C ASP A 21 -25.06 2.50 -4.94
N ILE A 22 -25.33 1.45 -4.15
CA ILE A 22 -24.41 0.33 -3.94
C ILE A 22 -23.99 -0.35 -5.25
N ASP A 23 -24.92 -0.48 -6.20
CA ASP A 23 -24.67 -1.16 -7.48
C ASP A 23 -23.63 -0.45 -8.35
N ALA A 24 -23.57 0.89 -8.29
CA ALA A 24 -22.64 1.70 -9.08
C ALA A 24 -21.34 2.04 -8.33
N ARG A 25 -21.18 1.62 -7.07
CA ARG A 25 -20.02 1.99 -6.24
C ARG A 25 -18.70 1.42 -6.74
N TYR A 26 -18.68 0.17 -7.21
CA TYR A 26 -17.45 -0.41 -7.76
C TYR A 26 -16.99 0.33 -9.01
N GLN A 27 -17.92 0.75 -9.86
CA GLN A 27 -17.65 1.59 -11.03
C GLN A 27 -17.14 2.98 -10.61
N ALA A 28 -17.73 3.57 -9.57
CA ALA A 28 -17.27 4.84 -9.01
C ALA A 28 -15.85 4.76 -8.41
N ILE A 29 -15.47 3.65 -7.79
CA ILE A 29 -14.09 3.41 -7.34
C ILE A 29 -13.15 3.27 -8.53
N GLY A 30 -13.55 2.56 -9.58
CA GLY A 30 -12.78 2.49 -10.83
C GLY A 30 -12.57 3.87 -11.46
N LEU A 31 -13.62 4.70 -11.47
CA LEU A 31 -13.53 6.09 -11.91
C LEU A 31 -12.59 6.91 -11.00
N LEU A 32 -12.68 6.75 -9.68
CA LEU A 32 -11.77 7.41 -8.73
C LEU A 32 -10.32 6.99 -8.97
N ALA A 33 -10.04 5.74 -9.31
CA ALA A 33 -8.69 5.29 -9.68
C ALA A 33 -8.18 6.01 -10.92
N GLY A 34 -9.01 6.12 -11.97
CA GLY A 34 -8.67 6.85 -13.20
C GLY A 34 -8.47 8.35 -12.95
N VAL A 35 -9.33 8.98 -12.16
CA VAL A 35 -9.20 10.38 -11.76
C VAL A 35 -7.96 10.59 -10.89
N ALA A 36 -7.67 9.69 -9.95
CA ALA A 36 -6.46 9.73 -9.15
C ALA A 36 -5.20 9.62 -10.00
N TYR A 37 -5.20 8.76 -11.02
CA TYR A 37 -4.10 8.67 -11.98
C TYR A 37 -3.91 9.99 -12.73
N GLY A 38 -4.98 10.50 -13.35
CA GLY A 38 -4.93 11.74 -14.14
C GLY A 38 -4.53 12.97 -13.32
N LEU A 39 -5.11 13.15 -12.13
CA LEU A 39 -4.79 14.27 -11.26
C LEU A 39 -3.37 14.18 -10.68
N SER A 40 -2.94 12.98 -10.27
CA SER A 40 -1.58 12.78 -9.75
C SER A 40 -0.54 12.98 -10.85
N ALA A 41 -0.80 12.45 -12.05
CA ALA A 41 0.03 12.69 -13.23
C ALA A 41 0.12 14.19 -13.56
N TRP A 42 -1.01 14.92 -13.55
CA TRP A 42 -1.01 16.37 -13.77
C TRP A 42 -0.22 17.15 -12.70
N ALA A 43 -0.32 16.71 -11.44
CA ALA A 43 0.40 17.33 -10.34
C ALA A 43 1.92 17.11 -10.41
N LEU A 44 2.35 15.94 -10.88
CA LEU A 44 3.76 15.52 -10.94
C LEU A 44 4.39 15.65 -12.34
N PHE A 45 3.62 16.09 -13.34
CA PHE A 45 3.98 16.06 -14.76
C PHE A 45 5.38 16.61 -15.10
N ASN A 46 5.80 17.65 -14.40
CA ASN A 46 7.07 18.32 -14.68
C ASN A 46 8.30 17.46 -14.34
N ASP A 47 8.15 16.54 -13.39
CA ASP A 47 9.25 15.75 -12.84
C ASP A 47 9.24 14.30 -13.37
N LEU A 48 8.09 13.80 -13.86
CA LEU A 48 7.91 12.43 -14.34
C LEU A 48 8.68 12.12 -15.63
N LYS A 49 9.55 11.10 -15.58
CA LYS A 49 10.29 10.60 -16.76
C LYS A 49 10.25 9.07 -16.89
N GLY A 50 10.10 8.58 -18.12
CA GLY A 50 10.28 7.17 -18.45
C GLY A 50 9.42 6.22 -17.60
N THR A 51 10.07 5.41 -16.76
CA THR A 51 9.40 4.41 -15.91
C THR A 51 8.66 4.99 -14.70
N GLU A 52 8.92 6.25 -14.35
CA GLU A 52 8.24 6.94 -13.25
C GLU A 52 6.73 7.07 -13.48
N TRP A 53 6.30 7.16 -14.74
CA TRP A 53 4.88 7.16 -15.12
C TRP A 53 4.11 5.95 -14.62
N LEU A 54 4.81 4.83 -14.39
CA LEU A 54 4.24 3.65 -13.77
C LEU A 54 4.54 3.66 -12.27
N THR A 55 5.81 3.71 -11.87
CA THR A 55 6.22 3.45 -10.48
C THR A 55 5.74 4.51 -9.50
N VAL A 56 5.88 5.80 -9.85
CA VAL A 56 5.51 6.94 -8.99
C VAL A 56 4.00 7.09 -8.85
N LEU A 57 3.24 6.66 -9.87
CA LEU A 57 1.77 6.77 -9.88
C LEU A 57 1.05 5.56 -9.28
N ILE A 58 1.74 4.46 -8.97
CA ILE A 58 1.13 3.28 -8.33
C ILE A 58 0.47 3.65 -6.99
N LEU A 59 1.23 4.21 -6.04
CA LEU A 59 0.70 4.52 -4.71
C LEU A 59 -0.40 5.61 -4.73
N PRO A 60 -0.26 6.72 -5.47
CA PRO A 60 -1.31 7.74 -5.57
C PRO A 60 -2.64 7.23 -6.11
N VAL A 61 -2.63 6.14 -6.89
CA VAL A 61 -3.83 5.49 -7.42
C VAL A 61 -4.37 4.43 -6.47
N LEU A 62 -3.48 3.59 -5.93
CA LEU A 62 -3.86 2.49 -5.05
C LEU A 62 -4.40 2.98 -3.71
N TYR A 63 -3.91 4.10 -3.18
CA TYR A 63 -4.36 4.62 -1.89
C TYR A 63 -5.84 5.06 -1.90
N PRO A 64 -6.33 5.87 -2.86
CA PRO A 64 -7.77 6.16 -3.00
C PRO A 64 -8.64 4.92 -3.16
N VAL A 65 -8.19 3.94 -3.93
CA VAL A 65 -8.93 2.69 -4.12
C VAL A 65 -9.00 1.91 -2.80
N ALA A 66 -7.88 1.73 -2.11
CA ALA A 66 -7.82 1.00 -0.85
C ALA A 66 -8.67 1.65 0.24
N VAL A 67 -8.58 2.98 0.38
CA VAL A 67 -9.39 3.73 1.36
C VAL A 67 -10.87 3.69 1.00
N ALA A 68 -11.24 3.83 -0.27
CA ALA A 68 -12.65 3.76 -0.70
C ALA A 68 -13.25 2.38 -0.43
N LEU A 69 -12.50 1.31 -0.71
CA LEU A 69 -12.91 -0.06 -0.42
C LEU A 69 -13.05 -0.31 1.09
N PHE A 70 -12.06 0.08 1.89
CA PHE A 70 -12.08 -0.08 3.34
C PHE A 70 -13.17 0.75 4.02
N TYR A 71 -13.46 1.94 3.49
CA TYR A 71 -14.49 2.82 4.04
C TYR A 71 -15.88 2.17 4.04
N PHE A 72 -16.16 1.22 3.15
CA PHE A 72 -17.43 0.48 3.15
C PHE A 72 -17.63 -0.43 4.36
N LEU A 73 -16.54 -0.85 4.99
CA LEU A 73 -16.58 -1.70 6.18
C LEU A 73 -16.90 -0.90 7.45
N LEU A 74 -16.76 0.43 7.38
CA LEU A 74 -16.95 1.29 8.55
C LEU A 74 -18.42 1.69 8.73
N PRO A 75 -18.86 1.82 9.99
CA PRO A 75 -20.21 2.29 10.28
C PRO A 75 -20.40 3.73 9.79
N VAL A 76 -21.59 4.02 9.23
CA VAL A 76 -21.97 5.34 8.70
C VAL A 76 -22.25 6.33 9.84
N ARG A 77 -21.19 6.71 10.56
CA ARG A 77 -21.21 7.70 11.64
C ARG A 77 -20.41 8.92 11.22
N ILE A 78 -20.86 10.11 11.64
CA ILE A 78 -20.17 11.36 11.31
C ILE A 78 -18.71 11.35 11.78
N LEU A 79 -18.44 10.78 12.96
CA LEU A 79 -17.08 10.66 13.49
C LEU A 79 -16.19 9.78 12.59
N SER A 80 -16.69 8.62 12.15
CA SER A 80 -15.96 7.72 11.23
C SER A 80 -15.72 8.39 9.87
N ARG A 81 -16.69 9.17 9.37
CA ARG A 81 -16.55 9.95 8.14
C ARG A 81 -15.50 11.06 8.27
N VAL A 82 -15.53 11.84 9.35
CA VAL A 82 -14.53 12.90 9.57
C VAL A 82 -13.13 12.30 9.76
N ALA A 83 -13.03 11.20 10.50
CA ALA A 83 -11.77 10.50 10.73
C ALA A 83 -11.18 9.94 9.43
N ILE A 84 -11.96 9.20 8.61
CA ILE A 84 -11.45 8.66 7.34
C ILE A 84 -10.99 9.79 6.43
N LEU A 85 -11.73 10.90 6.34
CA LEU A 85 -11.43 11.97 5.39
C LEU A 85 -10.20 12.75 5.81
N SER A 86 -10.01 12.92 7.12
CA SER A 86 -8.79 13.52 7.67
C SER A 86 -7.58 12.65 7.38
N ILE A 87 -7.68 11.34 7.67
CA ILE A 87 -6.62 10.36 7.36
C ILE A 87 -6.33 10.35 5.86
N PHE A 88 -7.39 10.34 5.04
CA PHE A 88 -7.29 10.32 3.58
C PHE A 88 -6.62 11.57 3.03
N GLY A 89 -7.07 12.76 3.41
CA GLY A 89 -6.53 14.01 2.89
C GLY A 89 -5.07 14.24 3.29
N ILE A 90 -4.75 13.98 4.57
CA ILE A 90 -3.36 14.06 5.08
C ILE A 90 -2.48 13.01 4.40
N GLY A 91 -2.97 11.77 4.32
CA GLY A 91 -2.28 10.66 3.68
C GLY A 91 -2.01 10.93 2.21
N MET A 92 -3.01 11.37 1.44
CA MET A 92 -2.86 11.72 0.03
C MET A 92 -1.86 12.85 -0.19
N TYR A 93 -1.90 13.90 0.64
CA TYR A 93 -0.93 14.98 0.54
C TYR A 93 0.49 14.48 0.84
N ALA A 94 0.67 13.71 1.91
CA ALA A 94 1.97 13.13 2.27
C ALA A 94 2.49 12.19 1.18
N LEU A 95 1.59 11.42 0.55
CA LEU A 95 1.89 10.51 -0.53
C LEU A 95 2.37 11.27 -1.77
N LEU A 96 1.59 12.25 -2.24
CA LEU A 96 1.95 13.08 -3.39
C LEU A 96 3.26 13.84 -3.17
N LEU A 97 3.51 14.29 -1.94
CA LEU A 97 4.78 14.93 -1.57
C LEU A 97 5.95 13.93 -1.62
N THR A 98 5.75 12.72 -1.10
CA THR A 98 6.74 11.63 -1.12
C THR A 98 7.12 11.27 -2.55
N GLU A 99 6.11 11.11 -3.41
CA GLU A 99 6.31 10.79 -4.83
C GLU A 99 7.00 11.92 -5.59
N ASN A 100 6.67 13.18 -5.30
CA ASN A 100 7.42 14.31 -5.84
C ASN A 100 8.89 14.32 -5.40
N ILE A 101 9.17 13.99 -4.13
CA ILE A 101 10.54 13.86 -3.62
C ILE A 101 11.27 12.74 -4.37
N PHE A 102 10.64 11.60 -4.66
CA PHE A 102 11.25 10.52 -5.44
C PHE A 102 11.61 10.94 -6.87
N SER A 103 10.69 11.58 -7.61
CA SER A 103 10.99 12.08 -8.96
C SER A 103 12.12 13.13 -8.96
N VAL A 104 12.14 14.03 -7.98
CA VAL A 104 13.25 15.00 -7.85
C VAL A 104 14.56 14.32 -7.45
N ALA A 105 14.49 13.30 -6.59
CA ALA A 105 15.65 12.57 -6.11
C ALA A 105 16.31 11.68 -7.18
N ALA A 106 15.54 11.23 -8.18
CA ALA A 106 16.04 10.46 -9.32
C ALA A 106 17.05 11.26 -10.16
N ILE A 107 16.92 12.61 -10.18
CA ILE A 107 17.82 13.49 -10.93
C ILE A 107 18.99 13.97 -10.05
N ARG A 108 18.74 14.23 -8.76
CA ARG A 108 19.74 14.77 -7.83
C ARG A 108 19.52 14.26 -6.41
N THR A 109 20.60 13.98 -5.68
CA THR A 109 20.47 13.57 -4.28
C THR A 109 19.97 14.72 -3.40
N ILE A 110 18.96 14.44 -2.58
CA ILE A 110 18.34 15.41 -1.66
C ILE A 110 18.20 14.83 -0.26
N GLN A 111 18.37 15.67 0.76
CA GLN A 111 18.35 15.24 2.17
C GLN A 111 17.00 14.67 2.61
N LEU A 112 15.91 15.17 2.01
CA LEU A 112 14.54 14.76 2.31
C LEU A 112 14.21 13.33 1.83
N LEU A 113 15.06 12.72 0.98
CA LEU A 113 14.84 11.37 0.44
C LEU A 113 14.69 10.33 1.56
N ARG A 114 15.48 10.44 2.65
CA ARG A 114 15.38 9.50 3.78
C ARG A 114 14.01 9.56 4.46
N ALA A 115 13.46 10.77 4.60
CA ALA A 115 12.13 10.96 5.17
C ALA A 115 11.05 10.42 4.21
N ALA A 116 11.20 10.66 2.90
CA ALA A 116 10.30 10.14 1.88
C ALA A 116 10.26 8.59 1.86
N HIS A 117 11.40 7.90 1.99
CA HIS A 117 11.39 6.44 2.12
C HIS A 117 10.60 5.96 3.34
N ALA A 118 10.76 6.61 4.50
CA ALA A 118 10.05 6.22 5.71
C ALA A 118 8.53 6.44 5.58
N VAL A 119 8.12 7.60 5.03
CA VAL A 119 6.71 7.92 4.81
C VAL A 119 6.10 7.02 3.73
N GLY A 120 6.79 6.82 2.61
CA GLY A 120 6.37 5.93 1.54
C GLY A 120 6.20 4.49 2.02
N PHE A 121 7.16 3.97 2.77
CA PHE A 121 7.07 2.65 3.39
C PHE A 121 5.87 2.52 4.33
N LEU A 122 5.64 3.51 5.22
CA LEU A 122 4.49 3.53 6.10
C LEU A 122 3.16 3.54 5.32
N LEU A 123 3.07 4.37 4.28
CA LEU A 123 1.88 4.45 3.43
C LEU A 123 1.65 3.15 2.66
N THR A 124 2.70 2.48 2.16
CA THR A 124 2.58 1.16 1.52
C THR A 124 1.97 0.13 2.48
N LEU A 125 2.41 0.09 3.74
CA LEU A 125 1.83 -0.81 4.74
C LEU A 125 0.38 -0.46 5.06
N LEU A 126 0.05 0.83 5.14
CA LEU A 126 -1.33 1.29 5.36
C LEU A 126 -2.26 0.90 4.20
N VAL A 127 -1.81 1.08 2.95
CA VAL A 127 -2.55 0.67 1.75
C VAL A 127 -2.73 -0.85 1.72
N ALA A 128 -1.68 -1.61 2.04
CA ALA A 128 -1.75 -3.06 2.13
C ALA A 128 -2.78 -3.52 3.18
N PHE A 129 -2.78 -2.90 4.36
CA PHE A 129 -3.75 -3.18 5.41
C PHE A 129 -5.18 -2.97 4.92
N PHE A 130 -5.49 -1.81 4.32
CA PHE A 130 -6.83 -1.51 3.83
C PHE A 130 -7.29 -2.45 2.72
N PHE A 131 -6.40 -2.83 1.78
CA PHE A 131 -6.73 -3.80 0.75
C PHE A 131 -7.02 -5.18 1.32
N TRP A 132 -6.14 -5.70 2.17
CA TRP A 132 -6.24 -7.08 2.64
C TRP A 132 -7.37 -7.26 3.66
N ASP A 133 -7.62 -6.26 4.52
CA ASP A 133 -8.77 -6.26 5.41
C ASP A 133 -10.08 -6.24 4.61
N THR A 134 -10.13 -5.49 3.51
CA THR A 134 -11.30 -5.50 2.62
C THR A 134 -11.47 -6.80 1.84
N LEU A 135 -10.38 -7.36 1.29
CA LEU A 135 -10.42 -8.62 0.57
C LEU A 135 -10.94 -9.76 1.46
N PHE A 136 -10.38 -9.91 2.67
CA PHE A 136 -10.85 -10.93 3.60
C PHE A 136 -12.27 -10.65 4.12
N SER A 137 -12.68 -9.40 4.21
CA SER A 137 -14.06 -9.03 4.57
C SER A 137 -15.11 -9.47 3.56
N PHE A 138 -14.75 -9.63 2.28
CA PHE A 138 -15.64 -10.20 1.27
C PHE A 138 -15.90 -11.70 1.45
N ARG A 139 -15.18 -12.38 2.35
CA ARG A 139 -15.34 -13.81 2.64
C ARG A 139 -15.32 -14.70 1.39
N LEU A 140 -14.49 -14.32 0.41
CA LEU A 140 -14.29 -15.11 -0.81
C LEU A 140 -13.61 -16.43 -0.47
N ALA A 141 -13.66 -17.38 -1.40
CA ALA A 141 -12.93 -18.64 -1.26
C ALA A 141 -11.42 -18.37 -1.05
N PRO A 142 -10.71 -19.23 -0.31
CA PRO A 142 -9.29 -19.03 0.02
C PRO A 142 -8.39 -18.70 -1.17
N TRP A 143 -8.63 -19.37 -2.32
CA TRP A 143 -7.89 -19.15 -3.57
C TRP A 143 -8.06 -17.73 -4.12
N TRP A 144 -9.28 -17.18 -4.04
CA TRP A 144 -9.57 -15.82 -4.50
C TRP A 144 -8.96 -14.77 -3.58
N ASN A 145 -8.97 -14.99 -2.26
CA ASN A 145 -8.26 -14.11 -1.32
C ASN A 145 -6.75 -14.12 -1.59
N ALA A 146 -6.17 -15.31 -1.78
CA ALA A 146 -4.75 -15.46 -2.09
C ALA A 146 -4.37 -14.74 -3.39
N LEU A 147 -5.15 -14.94 -4.46
CA LEU A 147 -4.96 -14.22 -5.73
C LEU A 147 -5.12 -12.71 -5.56
N GLY A 148 -6.11 -12.25 -4.81
CA GLY A 148 -6.33 -10.83 -4.52
C GLY A 148 -5.14 -10.21 -3.77
N VAL A 149 -4.57 -10.91 -2.78
CA VAL A 149 -3.34 -10.50 -2.09
C VAL A 149 -2.16 -10.47 -3.06
N GLY A 150 -2.00 -11.48 -3.91
CA GLY A 150 -0.94 -11.50 -4.93
C GLY A 150 -1.02 -10.32 -5.90
N ILE A 151 -2.22 -10.05 -6.44
CA ILE A 151 -2.48 -8.95 -7.39
C ILE A 151 -2.24 -7.58 -6.74
N THR A 152 -2.68 -7.39 -5.49
CA THR A 152 -2.51 -6.11 -4.79
C THR A 152 -1.10 -5.91 -4.24
N SER A 153 -0.42 -6.98 -3.82
CA SER A 153 0.96 -6.91 -3.31
C SER A 153 1.98 -6.60 -4.40
N LEU A 154 1.80 -7.12 -5.62
CA LEU A 154 2.74 -6.92 -6.71
C LEU A 154 3.07 -5.44 -7.02
N PRO A 155 2.08 -4.56 -7.29
CA PRO A 155 2.38 -3.15 -7.54
C PRO A 155 2.94 -2.45 -6.29
N LEU A 156 2.48 -2.79 -5.09
CA LEU A 156 2.97 -2.21 -3.84
C LEU A 156 4.45 -2.53 -3.58
N VAL A 157 4.84 -3.79 -3.75
CA VAL A 157 6.24 -4.22 -3.60
C VAL A 157 7.09 -3.65 -4.72
N LEU A 158 6.59 -3.62 -5.96
CA LEU A 158 7.31 -3.08 -7.10
C LEU A 158 7.68 -1.61 -6.89
N GLN A 159 6.71 -0.77 -6.52
CA GLN A 159 6.95 0.63 -6.20
C GLN A 159 7.90 0.76 -5.00
N GLY A 160 7.67 -0.04 -3.94
CA GLY A 160 8.49 0.01 -2.73
C GLY A 160 9.95 -0.34 -2.98
N LEU A 161 10.25 -1.35 -3.80
CA LEU A 161 11.62 -1.75 -4.13
C LEU A 161 12.27 -0.81 -5.13
N TRP A 162 11.53 -0.35 -6.14
CA TRP A 162 12.04 0.63 -7.11
C TRP A 162 12.46 1.94 -6.41
N SER A 163 11.69 2.36 -5.40
CA SER A 163 11.97 3.61 -4.67
C SER A 163 13.35 3.66 -4.04
N VAL A 164 14.00 2.51 -3.75
CA VAL A 164 15.30 2.41 -3.07
C VAL A 164 16.44 3.02 -3.88
N ASN A 165 16.52 2.69 -5.18
CA ASN A 165 17.60 3.13 -6.05
C ASN A 165 17.18 4.23 -7.03
N LEU A 166 15.87 4.44 -7.24
CA LEU A 166 15.31 5.45 -8.17
C LEU A 166 15.94 5.37 -9.58
N GLU A 167 16.12 4.15 -10.07
CA GLU A 167 16.72 3.90 -11.38
C GLU A 167 15.76 4.27 -12.51
N GLU A 168 16.28 4.84 -13.61
CA GLU A 168 15.50 5.25 -14.78
C GLU A 168 14.75 4.07 -15.44
N LYS A 169 15.28 2.85 -15.28
CA LYS A 169 14.66 1.60 -15.74
C LYS A 169 14.43 0.67 -14.55
N ILE A 170 13.34 -0.09 -14.60
CA ILE A 170 13.09 -1.13 -13.59
C ILE A 170 14.10 -2.26 -13.82
N SER A 171 15.03 -2.43 -12.88
CA SER A 171 16.04 -3.49 -12.97
C SER A 171 15.43 -4.88 -12.81
N ARG A 172 16.11 -5.88 -13.39
CA ARG A 172 15.71 -7.29 -13.27
C ARG A 172 15.72 -7.78 -11.82
N GLU A 173 16.58 -7.21 -10.98
CA GLU A 173 16.61 -7.46 -9.55
C GLU A 173 15.32 -6.97 -8.87
N VAL A 174 14.85 -5.75 -9.17
CA VAL A 174 13.59 -5.22 -8.65
C VAL A 174 12.40 -6.09 -9.07
N ILE A 175 12.34 -6.49 -10.34
CA ILE A 175 11.24 -7.34 -10.86
C ILE A 175 11.24 -8.71 -10.16
N ASN A 176 12.39 -9.39 -10.11
CA ASN A 176 12.48 -10.72 -9.52
C ASN A 176 12.15 -10.71 -8.03
N ASN A 177 12.66 -9.73 -7.28
CA ASN A 177 12.35 -9.59 -5.86
C ASN A 177 10.87 -9.23 -5.64
N SER A 178 10.28 -8.40 -6.50
CA SER A 178 8.86 -8.04 -6.40
C SER A 178 7.95 -9.24 -6.64
N LEU A 179 8.24 -10.03 -7.68
CA LEU A 179 7.51 -11.27 -7.96
C LEU A 179 7.69 -12.29 -6.83
N GLY A 180 8.92 -12.47 -6.34
CA GLY A 180 9.21 -13.41 -5.24
C GLY A 180 8.49 -13.06 -3.95
N LEU A 181 8.52 -11.80 -3.52
CA LEU A 181 7.81 -11.33 -2.32
C LEU A 181 6.30 -11.43 -2.48
N SER A 182 5.76 -11.03 -3.64
CA SER A 182 4.31 -11.06 -3.89
C SER A 182 3.77 -12.49 -3.95
N TRP A 183 4.55 -13.41 -4.53
CA TRP A 183 4.26 -14.85 -4.51
C TRP A 183 4.28 -15.41 -3.08
N GLY A 184 5.27 -14.99 -2.26
CA GLY A 184 5.34 -15.33 -0.85
C GLY A 184 4.10 -14.86 -0.08
N LEU A 185 3.68 -13.61 -0.29
CA LEU A 185 2.48 -13.03 0.34
C LEU A 185 1.20 -13.73 -0.12
N MET A 186 1.06 -14.04 -1.41
CA MET A 186 -0.04 -14.84 -1.95
C MET A 186 -0.12 -16.22 -1.26
N SER A 187 1.03 -16.88 -1.10
CA SER A 187 1.11 -18.20 -0.45
C SER A 187 0.74 -18.12 1.04
N LEU A 188 1.23 -17.11 1.76
CA LEU A 188 0.87 -16.85 3.14
C LEU A 188 -0.62 -16.50 3.30
N ALA A 189 -1.20 -15.78 2.34
CA ALA A 189 -2.61 -15.46 2.32
C ALA A 189 -3.48 -16.72 2.15
N LEU A 190 -3.03 -17.67 1.32
CA LEU A 190 -3.69 -18.97 1.21
C LEU A 190 -3.61 -19.73 2.54
N MET A 191 -2.43 -19.76 3.16
CA MET A 191 -2.21 -20.46 4.43
C MET A 191 -3.06 -19.87 5.59
N ILE A 192 -3.07 -18.54 5.74
CA ILE A 192 -3.82 -17.88 6.82
C ILE A 192 -5.35 -17.99 6.61
N SER A 193 -5.81 -18.17 5.36
CA SER A 193 -7.24 -18.37 5.06
C SER A 193 -7.81 -19.66 5.66
N PHE A 194 -6.97 -20.65 5.99
CA PHE A 194 -7.39 -21.87 6.66
C PHE A 194 -7.29 -21.79 8.19
N TRP A 195 -6.77 -20.68 8.72
CA TRP A 195 -6.57 -20.49 10.14
C TRP A 195 -7.79 -19.82 10.78
N PRO A 196 -8.32 -20.30 11.93
CA PRO A 196 -9.43 -19.66 12.65
C PRO A 196 -9.00 -18.36 13.37
N VAL A 197 -8.66 -17.34 12.60
CA VAL A 197 -8.31 -15.99 13.05
C VAL A 197 -9.35 -14.98 12.57
N THR A 198 -9.39 -13.82 13.23
CA THR A 198 -10.25 -12.72 12.75
C THR A 198 -9.66 -12.08 11.50
N ILE A 199 -10.51 -11.45 10.68
CA ILE A 199 -10.12 -10.74 9.44
C ILE A 199 -8.99 -9.74 9.71
N THR A 200 -9.12 -8.96 10.78
CA THR A 200 -8.11 -7.95 11.16
C THR A 200 -6.78 -8.60 11.54
N ILE A 201 -6.80 -9.72 12.27
CA ILE A 201 -5.57 -10.45 12.63
C ILE A 201 -4.90 -11.03 11.37
N ALA A 202 -5.67 -11.64 10.46
CA ALA A 202 -5.13 -12.15 9.19
C ALA A 202 -4.48 -11.03 8.35
N SER A 203 -5.12 -9.86 8.30
CA SER A 203 -4.63 -8.70 7.56
C SER A 203 -3.35 -8.14 8.18
N LEU A 204 -3.31 -7.98 9.52
CA LEU A 204 -2.10 -7.55 10.24
C LEU A 204 -0.95 -8.55 10.12
N PHE A 205 -1.26 -9.85 10.08
CA PHE A 205 -0.27 -10.91 9.83
C PHE A 205 0.39 -10.71 8.46
N LEU A 206 -0.39 -10.51 7.40
CA LEU A 206 0.15 -10.24 6.06
C LEU A 206 0.90 -8.91 5.98
N VAL A 207 0.38 -7.84 6.62
CA VAL A 207 1.08 -6.53 6.69
C VAL A 207 2.42 -6.67 7.38
N THR A 208 2.50 -7.49 8.41
CA THR A 208 3.78 -7.79 9.07
C THR A 208 4.71 -8.59 8.15
N ALA A 209 4.19 -9.58 7.42
CA ALA A 209 4.98 -10.31 6.44
C ALA A 209 5.51 -9.39 5.33
N LEU A 210 4.72 -8.42 4.88
CA LEU A 210 5.15 -7.38 3.93
C LEU A 210 6.19 -6.45 4.56
N TYR A 211 5.96 -5.96 5.78
CA TYR A 211 6.93 -5.14 6.54
C TYR A 211 8.30 -5.82 6.61
N VAL A 212 8.32 -7.10 6.97
CA VAL A 212 9.54 -7.90 7.09
C VAL A 212 10.16 -8.16 5.72
N GLY A 213 9.39 -8.68 4.77
CA GLY A 213 9.89 -9.04 3.44
C GLY A 213 10.41 -7.83 2.68
N LEU A 214 9.60 -6.77 2.57
CA LEU A 214 9.97 -5.53 1.91
C LEU A 214 11.15 -4.86 2.63
N GLY A 215 11.10 -4.75 3.96
CA GLY A 215 12.15 -4.12 4.75
C GLY A 215 13.50 -4.84 4.65
N LEU A 216 13.52 -6.18 4.65
CA LEU A 216 14.76 -6.96 4.46
C LEU A 216 15.34 -6.78 3.06
N VAL A 217 14.50 -6.81 2.02
CA VAL A 217 14.97 -6.64 0.63
C VAL A 217 15.45 -5.21 0.39
N GLN A 218 14.73 -4.19 0.87
CA GLN A 218 15.17 -2.79 0.78
C GLN A 218 16.52 -2.58 1.49
N ASN A 219 16.72 -3.18 2.66
CA ASN A 219 17.99 -3.11 3.39
C ASN A 219 19.12 -3.86 2.67
N ARG A 220 18.82 -4.98 2.02
CA ARG A 220 19.77 -5.72 1.17
C ARG A 220 20.20 -4.86 -0.02
N MET A 221 19.25 -4.28 -0.75
CA MET A 221 19.53 -3.41 -1.90
C MET A 221 20.30 -2.15 -1.51
N SER A 222 20.04 -1.61 -0.32
CA SER A 222 20.76 -0.46 0.24
C SER A 222 22.17 -0.79 0.76
N GLY A 223 22.60 -2.07 0.72
CA GLY A 223 23.88 -2.53 1.28
C GLY A 223 23.96 -2.47 2.81
N ARG A 224 22.81 -2.38 3.50
CA ARG A 224 22.70 -2.20 4.97
C ARG A 224 22.13 -3.42 5.69
N LEU A 225 22.20 -4.59 5.07
CA LEU A 225 21.71 -5.83 5.65
C LEU A 225 22.70 -6.38 6.68
N PHE A 226 22.64 -5.86 7.90
CA PHE A 226 23.42 -6.37 9.02
C PHE A 226 22.69 -7.51 9.72
N LYS A 227 23.44 -8.41 10.36
CA LYS A 227 22.87 -9.49 11.19
C LYS A 227 21.88 -8.95 12.23
N LYS A 228 22.21 -7.80 12.84
CA LYS A 228 21.33 -7.11 13.79
C LYS A 228 19.97 -6.77 13.19
N THR A 229 19.95 -6.19 11.99
CA THR A 229 18.73 -5.86 11.25
C THR A 229 17.88 -7.10 11.01
N ILE A 230 18.49 -8.20 10.56
CA ILE A 230 17.79 -9.47 10.34
C ILE A 230 17.14 -9.95 11.65
N THR A 231 17.88 -9.93 12.76
CA THR A 231 17.39 -10.34 14.07
C THR A 231 16.21 -9.48 14.53
N GLU A 232 16.26 -8.16 14.33
CA GLU A 232 15.15 -7.26 14.67
C GLU A 232 13.87 -7.61 13.89
N TYR A 233 13.98 -7.85 12.58
CA TYR A 233 12.83 -8.27 11.76
C TYR A 233 12.30 -9.66 12.13
N LEU A 234 13.18 -10.59 12.49
CA LEU A 234 12.80 -11.92 12.95
C LEU A 234 12.07 -11.88 14.30
N TRP A 235 12.49 -11.01 15.22
CA TRP A 235 11.79 -10.80 16.49
C TRP A 235 10.37 -10.27 16.27
N VAL A 236 10.20 -9.27 15.39
CA VAL A 236 8.87 -8.74 15.05
C VAL A 236 8.00 -9.84 14.40
N SER A 237 8.56 -10.61 13.48
CA SER A 237 7.87 -11.76 12.86
C SER A 237 7.43 -12.78 13.90
N GLY A 238 8.34 -13.19 14.80
CA GLY A 238 8.06 -14.17 15.84
C GLY A 238 6.99 -13.70 16.82
N LEU A 239 7.02 -12.42 17.21
CA LEU A 239 6.00 -11.81 18.06
C LEU A 239 4.63 -11.84 17.40
N VAL A 240 4.52 -11.42 16.14
CA VAL A 240 3.22 -11.38 15.43
C VAL A 240 2.69 -12.79 15.18
N VAL A 241 3.55 -13.75 14.81
CA VAL A 241 3.16 -15.16 14.69
C VAL A 241 2.64 -15.67 16.05
N GLY A 242 3.36 -15.42 17.14
CA GLY A 242 2.96 -15.82 18.49
C GLY A 242 1.62 -15.21 18.91
N LEU A 243 1.41 -13.92 18.68
CA LEU A 243 0.14 -13.24 18.96
C LEU A 243 -1.01 -13.80 18.10
N THR A 244 -0.74 -14.10 16.83
CA THR A 244 -1.71 -14.71 15.92
C THR A 244 -2.16 -16.09 16.42
N PHE A 245 -1.21 -16.91 16.90
CA PHE A 245 -1.51 -18.18 17.56
C PHE A 245 -2.33 -17.98 18.85
N LEU A 246 -1.93 -17.07 19.74
CA LEU A 246 -2.61 -16.87 21.03
C LEU A 246 -4.04 -16.34 20.87
N LEU A 247 -4.28 -15.50 19.88
CA LEU A 247 -5.60 -14.91 19.61
C LEU A 247 -6.48 -15.80 18.71
N SER A 248 -5.91 -16.86 18.14
CA SER A 248 -6.67 -17.79 17.31
C SER A 248 -7.69 -18.54 18.15
N ARG A 249 -8.95 -18.53 17.69
CA ARG A 249 -10.07 -19.14 18.42
C ARG A 249 -10.24 -20.57 17.94
N TRP A 250 -9.44 -21.47 18.46
CA TRP A 250 -9.69 -22.90 18.34
C TRP A 250 -10.88 -23.24 19.22
N LYS A 251 -12.04 -23.42 18.59
CA LYS A 251 -13.23 -24.01 19.21
C LYS A 251 -13.55 -25.29 18.47
#